data_AF-A0A2N5W7Z3-F1
#
_entry.id   AF-A0A2N5W7Z3-F1
#
_cell.length_a   1.000
_cell.length_b   1.000
_cell.length_c   1.000
_cell.angle_alpha   90.00
_cell.angle_beta   90.00
_cell.angle_gamma   90.00
#
_symmetry.space_group_name_H-M   'P 1'
#
loop_
_entity.id
_entity.type
_entity.pdbx_description
1 polymer ?
#
loop_
_entity_poly.entity_id
_entity_poly.type
_entity_poly.pdbx_seq_one_letter_code
_entity_poly.pdbx_strand_id
1 'polypeptide(L)'
;MRPSLPSVVNPDSPLPPTAEISAMSLAGFRLASFLRPALHPVSLLRSSVSVLSSQPAFQPALISSNHVALNSNMNLIRGMKVRSSVKKICDGCSVVKRKGRVYVICSKNPRHKQRQG
;
A
#
# COMPACT_ATOMS: atom_id res chain seq x y z
N MET A 1 40.83 -40.19 31.58
CA MET A 1 40.12 -39.51 32.68
C MET A 1 38.87 -38.86 32.10
N ARG A 2 37.74 -38.96 32.82
CA ARG A 2 36.34 -38.85 32.38
C ARG A 2 35.99 -37.72 31.37
N PRO A 3 35.20 -38.02 30.32
CA PRO A 3 34.32 -37.07 29.64
C PRO A 3 32.89 -37.16 30.18
N SER A 4 32.28 -36.05 30.59
CA SER A 4 30.84 -35.83 30.89
C SER A 4 30.72 -34.60 31.82
N LEU A 5 29.87 -33.58 31.66
CA LEU A 5 28.48 -33.51 31.19
C LEU A 5 28.16 -32.10 30.63
N PRO A 6 27.34 -31.97 29.59
CA PRO A 6 26.51 -30.79 29.36
C PRO A 6 25.16 -31.01 30.05
N SER A 7 24.69 -30.08 30.90
CA SER A 7 23.28 -29.91 31.30
C SER A 7 23.17 -28.84 32.38
N VAL A 8 22.59 -27.68 32.06
CA VAL A 8 21.46 -27.14 32.84
C VAL A 8 20.58 -26.34 31.86
N VAL A 9 19.47 -26.95 31.49
CA VAL A 9 18.29 -26.28 30.94
C VAL A 9 17.71 -25.41 32.05
N ASN A 10 17.43 -24.14 31.80
CA ASN A 10 16.62 -23.30 32.67
C ASN A 10 15.24 -23.09 32.01
N PRO A 11 14.18 -23.82 32.40
CA PRO A 11 12.82 -23.57 32.00
C PRO A 11 12.04 -22.89 33.13
N ASP A 12 12.44 -21.67 33.51
CA ASP A 12 11.73 -20.89 34.54
C ASP A 12 11.71 -19.41 34.19
N SER A 13 11.02 -19.09 33.09
CA SER A 13 10.56 -17.72 32.83
C SER A 13 9.04 -17.68 32.97
N PRO A 14 8.50 -17.13 34.08
CA PRO A 14 7.07 -17.08 34.35
C PRO A 14 6.33 -16.21 33.33
N LEU A 15 5.22 -16.75 32.83
CA LEU A 15 4.25 -16.06 31.98
C LEU A 15 3.48 -15.01 32.79
N PRO A 16 3.21 -13.81 32.24
CA PRO A 16 2.37 -12.83 32.91
C PRO A 16 0.89 -13.27 32.93
N PRO A 17 0.13 -12.85 33.95
CA PRO A 17 -1.23 -13.30 34.21
C PRO A 17 -2.21 -12.84 33.13
N THR A 18 -3.06 -13.78 32.69
CA THR A 18 -4.28 -13.50 31.94
C THR A 18 -5.24 -12.71 32.83
N ALA A 19 -5.23 -11.38 32.68
CA ALA A 19 -6.17 -10.50 33.34
C ALA A 19 -7.52 -10.52 32.61
N GLU A 20 -8.47 -11.19 33.25
CA GLU A 20 -9.80 -10.68 33.59
C GLU A 20 -10.73 -10.24 32.44
N ILE A 21 -11.73 -11.10 32.25
CA ILE A 21 -12.96 -10.90 31.52
C ILE A 21 -13.77 -9.81 32.23
N SER A 22 -13.75 -8.58 31.72
CA SER A 22 -14.82 -7.62 32.02
C SER A 22 -15.95 -7.78 31.02
N ALA A 23 -16.92 -8.59 31.42
CA ALA A 23 -18.30 -8.44 30.97
C ALA A 23 -18.81 -7.08 31.46
N MET A 24 -19.30 -6.23 30.54
CA MET A 24 -20.41 -5.29 30.74
C MET A 24 -20.55 -4.39 29.50
N SER A 25 -21.62 -4.63 28.73
CA SER A 25 -22.60 -3.62 28.30
C SER A 25 -23.25 -4.02 26.97
N LEU A 26 -24.37 -4.75 27.06
CA LEU A 26 -25.36 -4.81 25.98
C LEU A 26 -26.11 -3.48 25.96
N ALA A 27 -25.68 -2.55 25.11
CA ALA A 27 -26.51 -1.43 24.72
C ALA A 27 -26.16 -1.02 23.29
N GLY A 28 -27.12 -1.17 22.37
CA GLY A 28 -27.04 -0.49 21.08
C GLY A 28 -27.28 -1.33 19.84
N PHE A 29 -28.29 -2.22 19.84
CA PHE A 29 -29.00 -2.54 18.60
C PHE A 29 -29.63 -1.26 18.04
N ARG A 30 -28.95 -0.57 17.12
CA ARG A 30 -29.60 0.33 16.16
C ARG A 30 -29.46 -0.28 14.78
N LEU A 31 -30.28 -1.32 14.56
CA LEU A 31 -30.67 -1.75 13.24
C LEU A 31 -31.50 -0.61 12.63
N ALA A 32 -30.85 0.35 11.99
CA ALA A 32 -31.52 1.24 11.07
C ALA A 32 -31.53 0.56 9.69
N SER A 33 -32.48 -0.37 9.55
CA SER A 33 -33.62 -0.12 8.68
C SER A 33 -33.34 0.60 7.35
N PHE A 34 -33.34 -0.22 6.30
CA PHE A 34 -33.97 0.03 5.01
C PHE A 34 -33.26 0.94 3.99
N LEU A 35 -32.73 0.24 2.98
CA LEU A 35 -32.84 0.53 1.54
C LEU A 35 -32.96 2.01 1.14
N ARG A 36 -31.89 2.56 0.54
CA ARG A 36 -32.04 3.70 -0.38
C ARG A 36 -32.59 3.18 -1.72
N PRO A 37 -33.78 3.61 -2.15
CA PRO A 37 -34.35 3.20 -3.42
C PRO A 37 -33.70 3.95 -4.59
N ALA A 38 -33.50 3.18 -5.66
CA ALA A 38 -33.84 3.44 -7.05
C ALA A 38 -33.81 4.88 -7.61
N LEU A 39 -33.03 4.99 -8.69
CA LEU A 39 -33.44 5.54 -9.99
C LEU A 39 -33.93 6.99 -10.02
N HIS A 40 -33.14 7.86 -10.65
CA HIS A 40 -33.67 9.07 -11.29
C HIS A 40 -33.59 8.96 -12.82
N PRO A 41 -34.61 9.51 -13.51
CA PRO A 41 -34.99 9.15 -14.86
C PRO A 41 -34.16 9.82 -15.94
N VAL A 42 -34.19 9.14 -17.09
CA VAL A 42 -33.89 9.65 -18.43
C VAL A 42 -34.79 10.86 -18.74
N SER A 43 -34.21 11.94 -19.27
CA SER A 43 -34.96 12.90 -20.09
C SER A 43 -34.12 13.29 -21.31
N LEU A 44 -34.68 12.91 -22.45
CA LEU A 44 -34.22 13.07 -23.80
C LEU A 44 -34.29 14.52 -24.30
N LEU A 45 -33.55 14.74 -25.41
CA LEU A 45 -33.67 15.80 -26.41
C LEU A 45 -33.29 17.23 -25.99
N ARG A 46 -32.19 17.73 -26.60
CA ARG A 46 -32.31 18.96 -27.40
C ARG A 46 -31.35 19.00 -28.58
N SER A 47 -31.97 18.94 -29.76
CA SER A 47 -31.69 19.70 -30.97
C SER A 47 -30.31 19.64 -31.61
N SER A 48 -30.28 18.86 -32.68
CA SER A 48 -29.61 19.12 -33.95
C SER A 48 -29.50 20.60 -34.32
N VAL A 49 -28.28 21.07 -34.62
CA VAL A 49 -28.00 21.86 -35.83
C VAL A 49 -26.53 21.64 -36.22
N SER A 50 -26.30 21.20 -37.45
CA SER A 50 -25.00 21.17 -38.10
C SER A 50 -24.55 22.59 -38.43
N VAL A 51 -23.35 22.99 -38.03
CA VAL A 51 -22.64 24.07 -38.72
C VAL A 51 -21.26 23.57 -39.10
N LEU A 52 -21.15 23.25 -40.38
CA LEU A 52 -19.92 23.09 -41.12
C LEU A 52 -19.17 24.43 -41.10
N SER A 53 -18.25 24.62 -40.16
CA SER A 53 -17.23 25.67 -40.27
C SER A 53 -15.92 25.03 -40.71
N SER A 54 -15.69 25.08 -42.02
CA SER A 54 -14.38 24.93 -42.64
C SER A 54 -13.33 25.82 -41.95
N GLN A 55 -12.34 25.22 -41.30
CA GLN A 55 -11.07 25.88 -41.00
C GLN A 55 -10.00 25.35 -41.96
N PRO A 56 -9.48 26.19 -42.88
CA PRO A 56 -8.24 25.91 -43.58
C PRO A 56 -7.03 26.41 -42.78
N ALA A 57 -5.87 25.92 -43.21
CA ALA A 57 -4.51 26.41 -42.94
C ALA A 57 -3.82 25.92 -41.66
N PHE A 58 -3.08 24.81 -41.84
CA PHE A 58 -1.64 24.74 -41.57
C PHE A 58 -1.09 25.69 -40.50
N GLN A 59 -0.85 25.14 -39.31
CA GLN A 59 0.32 25.53 -38.53
C GLN A 59 1.10 24.26 -38.20
N PRO A 60 2.27 24.03 -38.84
CA PRO A 60 3.22 23.09 -38.27
C PRO A 60 3.77 23.77 -37.02
N ALA A 61 3.24 23.43 -35.86
CA ALA A 61 3.95 23.71 -34.62
C ALA A 61 5.29 22.99 -34.74
N LEU A 62 6.38 23.75 -34.87
CA LEU A 62 7.72 23.23 -34.65
C LEU A 62 7.76 22.77 -33.20
N ILE A 63 7.54 21.48 -32.98
CA ILE A 63 7.64 20.86 -31.68
C ILE A 63 9.12 20.90 -31.32
N SER A 64 9.54 21.99 -30.67
CA SER A 64 10.79 22.07 -29.92
C SER A 64 10.71 21.01 -28.83
N SER A 65 11.09 19.79 -29.18
CA SER A 65 11.07 18.63 -28.30
C SER A 65 12.32 18.62 -27.43
N ASN A 66 12.61 19.74 -26.77
CA ASN A 66 13.50 19.77 -25.62
C ASN A 66 12.67 19.60 -24.35
N HIS A 67 11.83 18.58 -24.30
CA HIS A 67 11.33 18.09 -23.02
C HIS A 67 12.49 17.32 -22.37
N VAL A 68 13.29 18.04 -21.58
CA VAL A 68 14.18 17.45 -20.58
C VAL A 68 13.31 16.55 -19.73
N ALA A 69 13.43 15.24 -19.93
CA ALA A 69 12.78 14.25 -19.11
C ALA A 69 13.27 14.45 -17.68
N LEU A 70 12.46 15.10 -16.83
CA LEU A 70 12.68 15.14 -15.40
C LEU A 70 12.58 13.70 -14.91
N ASN A 71 13.72 13.04 -14.85
CA ASN A 71 13.89 11.74 -14.24
C ASN A 71 13.75 11.95 -12.74
N SER A 72 12.51 12.11 -12.28
CA SER A 72 12.12 12.33 -10.90
C SER A 72 12.27 11.04 -10.10
N ASN A 73 13.50 10.53 -10.01
CA ASN A 73 13.88 9.52 -9.03
C ASN A 73 14.16 10.19 -7.67
N MET A 74 13.26 11.08 -7.24
CA MET A 74 13.29 11.76 -5.95
C MET A 74 12.65 10.89 -4.86
N ASN A 75 13.03 9.61 -4.78
CA ASN A 75 12.60 8.69 -3.71
C ASN A 75 13.66 8.50 -2.62
N LEU A 76 14.63 9.42 -2.53
CA LEU A 76 15.85 9.20 -1.76
C LEU A 76 15.85 9.73 -0.34
N ILE A 77 14.74 10.27 0.17
CA ILE A 77 14.72 10.78 1.54
C ILE A 77 13.55 10.16 2.30
N ARG A 78 13.83 8.98 2.87
CA ARG A 78 13.09 8.28 3.94
C ARG A 78 11.76 7.58 3.58
N GLY A 79 11.55 7.19 2.32
CA GLY A 79 10.39 6.40 1.86
C GLY A 79 10.80 5.11 1.11
N MET A 80 9.97 4.07 1.18
CA MET A 80 10.26 2.71 0.68
C MET A 80 10.70 2.64 -0.79
N LYS A 81 11.72 1.82 -1.08
CA LYS A 81 12.32 1.67 -2.42
C LYS A 81 11.63 0.59 -3.25
N VAL A 82 11.08 0.95 -4.41
CA VAL A 82 10.46 -0.01 -5.33
C VAL A 82 11.52 -0.60 -6.26
N ARG A 83 11.59 -1.93 -6.36
CA ARG A 83 12.53 -2.66 -7.24
C ARG A 83 11.83 -3.86 -7.87
N SER A 84 12.30 -4.33 -9.02
CA SER A 84 11.81 -5.56 -9.66
C SER A 84 12.16 -6.82 -8.86
N SER A 85 13.30 -6.80 -8.18
CA SER A 85 13.76 -7.86 -7.28
C SER A 85 13.97 -7.31 -5.86
N VAL A 86 13.58 -8.11 -4.87
CA VAL A 86 13.70 -7.77 -3.46
C VAL A 86 14.58 -8.79 -2.75
N LYS A 87 15.60 -8.30 -2.05
CA LYS A 87 16.54 -9.12 -1.28
C LYS A 87 16.75 -8.55 0.13
N LYS A 88 17.03 -9.44 1.08
CA LYS A 88 17.49 -9.06 2.43
C LYS A 88 18.90 -8.51 2.33
N ILE A 89 19.17 -7.39 3.01
CA ILE A 89 20.48 -6.72 3.03
C ILE A 89 21.17 -6.90 4.40
N CYS A 90 20.38 -7.24 5.43
CA CYS A 90 20.78 -7.23 6.83
C CYS A 90 20.02 -8.31 7.61
N ASP A 91 20.48 -8.66 8.81
CA ASP A 91 19.81 -9.68 9.65
C ASP A 91 18.44 -9.21 10.18
N GLY A 92 18.27 -7.90 10.33
CA GLY A 92 16.99 -7.30 10.73
C GLY A 92 16.00 -7.12 9.58
N CYS A 93 16.31 -7.63 8.39
CA CYS A 93 15.51 -7.46 7.18
C CYS A 93 14.59 -8.68 6.98
N SER A 94 13.28 -8.49 7.01
CA SER A 94 12.28 -9.56 6.87
C SER A 94 11.45 -9.40 5.60
N VAL A 95 11.22 -10.51 4.90
CA VAL A 95 10.38 -10.55 3.69
C VAL A 95 8.94 -10.81 4.11
N VAL A 96 8.01 -9.95 3.72
CA VAL A 96 6.59 -10.05 4.08
C VAL A 96 5.74 -9.85 2.83
N LYS A 97 4.72 -10.68 2.61
CA LYS A 97 3.73 -10.49 1.56
C LYS A 97 2.54 -9.71 2.13
N ARG A 98 2.17 -8.58 1.52
CA ARG A 98 1.03 -7.74 1.91
C ARG A 98 0.33 -7.27 0.64
N LYS A 99 -1.01 -7.27 0.60
CA LYS A 99 -1.79 -6.79 -0.56
C LYS A 99 -1.32 -7.41 -1.91
N GLY A 100 -0.95 -8.69 -1.90
CA GLY A 100 -0.47 -9.40 -3.09
C GLY A 100 0.95 -9.06 -3.57
N ARG A 101 1.70 -8.19 -2.89
CA ARG A 101 3.09 -7.82 -3.24
C ARG A 101 4.09 -8.23 -2.17
N VAL A 102 5.34 -8.44 -2.58
CA VAL A 102 6.44 -8.77 -1.69
C VAL A 102 7.12 -7.49 -1.20
N TYR A 103 7.32 -7.40 0.11
CA TYR A 103 7.98 -6.29 0.78
C TYR A 103 9.17 -6.79 1.58
N VAL A 104 10.22 -5.98 1.66
CA VAL A 104 11.29 -6.12 2.66
C VAL A 104 11.10 -5.02 3.67
N ILE A 105 10.85 -5.39 4.92
CA ILE A 105 10.81 -4.48 6.06
C ILE A 105 12.10 -4.64 6.86
N CYS A 106 12.57 -3.57 7.49
CA CYS A 106 13.71 -3.63 8.38
C CYS A 106 13.45 -2.76 9.61
N SER A 107 13.61 -3.35 10.80
CA SER A 107 13.42 -2.66 12.08
C SER A 107 14.65 -1.84 12.46
N LYS A 108 15.85 -2.35 12.13
CA LYS A 108 17.13 -1.70 12.45
C LYS A 108 17.37 -0.44 11.61
N ASN A 109 17.17 -0.53 10.29
CA ASN A 109 17.51 0.53 9.34
C ASN A 109 16.39 0.77 8.30
N PRO A 110 15.77 1.95 8.25
CA PRO A 110 14.67 2.23 7.32
C PRO A 110 15.11 2.29 5.85
N ARG A 111 16.40 2.47 5.57
CA ARG A 111 16.97 2.50 4.20
C ARG A 111 16.83 1.16 3.47
N HIS A 112 16.63 0.06 4.18
CA HIS A 112 16.49 -1.28 3.59
C HIS A 112 15.04 -1.62 3.19
N LYS A 113 14.09 -0.74 3.47
CA LYS A 113 12.67 -0.93 3.10
C LYS A 113 12.52 -1.00 1.58
N GLN A 114 12.11 -2.16 1.05
CA GLN A 114 11.89 -2.37 -0.39
C GLN A 114 10.48 -2.94 -0.72
N ARG A 115 9.98 -2.69 -1.94
CA ARG A 115 8.74 -3.28 -2.50
C ARG A 115 9.01 -3.88 -3.88
N GLN A 116 8.46 -5.07 -4.14
CA GLN A 116 8.46 -5.68 -5.46
C GLN A 116 7.28 -5.15 -6.30
N GLY A 117 7.57 -4.55 -7.46
CA GLY A 117 6.54 -4.01 -8.38
C GLY A 117 6.02 -2.62 -8.00
#